data_AF-A0A815W714-F1
#
_entry.id   AF-A0A815W714-F1
#
_cell.length_a   1.000
_cell.length_b   1.000
_cell.length_c   1.000
_cell.angle_alpha   90.00
_cell.angle_beta   90.00
_cell.angle_gamma   90.00
#
_symmetry.space_group_name_H-M   'P 1'
#
loop_
_entity.id
_entity.type
_entity.pdbx_description
1 polymer ?
#
loop_
_entity_poly.entity_id
_entity_poly.type
_entity_poly.pdbx_seq_one_letter_code
_entity_poly.pdbx_strand_id
1 'polypeptide(L)'
;MDGPPAQSFGVEPVDHDVLKKPPRKVTDSMIDRPLIIHIITSATIIVVGTLCVFYSEMSDGKVTPRDTTMTFTCFVFFDMFNALSCRSQTKFIFEVGLFSNRFFVVAVFLSILGQLAVIYLPPLQYVFQTEALSAAGK
;
A
#
# COMPACT_ATOMS: atom_id res chain seq x y z
N MET A 1 1.51 5.40 3.86
CA MET A 1 2.66 5.34 4.81
C MET A 1 3.44 4.07 4.52
N ASP A 2 4.36 4.12 3.55
CA ASP A 2 5.06 2.92 3.07
C ASP A 2 6.26 2.51 3.97
N GLY A 3 6.68 3.41 4.87
CA GLY A 3 7.82 3.17 5.77
C GLY A 3 7.68 1.93 6.65
N PRO A 4 6.61 1.80 7.47
CA PRO A 4 6.45 0.64 8.36
C PRO A 4 6.35 -0.71 7.61
N PRO A 5 5.57 -0.84 6.51
CA PRO A 5 5.58 -2.05 5.70
C PRO A 5 6.95 -2.37 5.09
N ALA A 6 7.67 -1.38 4.54
CA ALA A 6 8.99 -1.58 3.96
C ALA A 6 10.01 -2.11 4.98
N GLN A 7 9.98 -1.62 6.22
CA GLN A 7 10.82 -2.13 7.31
C GLN A 7 10.43 -3.56 7.72
N SER A 8 9.14 -3.90 7.65
CA SER A 8 8.65 -5.23 8.03
C SER A 8 9.10 -6.35 7.07
N PHE A 9 9.43 -6.03 5.81
CA PHE A 9 10.00 -7.01 4.88
C PHE A 9 11.39 -7.51 5.30
N GLY A 10 12.14 -6.71 6.08
CA GLY A 10 13.43 -7.13 6.61
C GLY A 10 13.34 -8.24 7.67
N VAL A 11 12.16 -8.46 8.24
CA VAL A 11 11.90 -9.50 9.26
C VAL A 11 11.00 -10.63 8.73
N GLU A 12 10.79 -10.70 7.42
CA GLU A 12 10.05 -11.78 6.78
C GLU A 12 10.82 -13.11 6.97
N PRO A 13 10.14 -14.21 7.35
CA PRO A 13 10.80 -15.49 7.53
C PRO A 13 11.44 -15.97 6.22
N VAL A 14 12.62 -16.59 6.32
CA VAL A 14 13.34 -17.14 5.16
C VAL A 14 12.49 -18.22 4.49
N ASP A 15 12.27 -18.10 3.19
CA ASP A 15 11.56 -19.11 2.42
C ASP A 15 12.35 -20.43 2.46
N HIS A 16 11.68 -21.54 2.81
CA HIS A 16 12.30 -22.85 2.99
C HIS A 16 12.91 -23.38 1.68
N ASP A 17 12.44 -22.90 0.54
CA ASP A 17 12.97 -23.26 -0.77
C ASP A 17 14.27 -22.50 -1.13
N VAL A 18 14.70 -21.51 -0.32
CA VAL A 18 15.96 -20.78 -0.55
C VAL A 18 17.16 -21.71 -0.49
N LEU A 19 17.15 -22.69 0.42
CA LEU A 19 18.25 -23.65 0.58
C LEU A 19 18.41 -24.60 -0.63
N LYS A 20 17.38 -24.74 -1.47
CA LYS A 20 17.40 -25.58 -2.68
C LYS A 20 17.89 -24.83 -3.92
N LYS A 21 18.01 -23.49 -3.84
CA LYS A 21 18.45 -22.66 -4.96
C LYS A 21 19.98 -22.53 -4.99
N PRO A 22 20.62 -22.53 -6.16
CA PRO A 22 22.06 -22.32 -6.27
C PRO A 22 22.45 -20.89 -5.81
N PRO A 23 23.71 -20.67 -5.39
CA PRO A 23 24.19 -19.35 -5.00
C PRO A 23 24.01 -18.32 -6.13
N ARG A 24 23.56 -17.12 -5.78
CA ARG A 24 23.38 -16.00 -6.71
C ARG A 24 24.72 -15.60 -7.35
N LYS A 25 24.74 -15.33 -8.66
CA LYS A 25 25.95 -14.84 -9.34
C LYS A 25 26.17 -13.36 -9.03
N VAL A 26 27.41 -12.96 -8.83
CA VAL A 26 27.78 -11.55 -8.56
C VAL A 26 27.48 -10.61 -9.73
N THR A 27 27.32 -11.16 -10.94
CA THR A 27 26.98 -10.41 -12.16
C THR A 27 25.48 -10.21 -12.35
N ASP A 28 24.63 -10.88 -11.56
CA ASP A 28 23.18 -10.78 -11.70
C ASP A 28 22.68 -9.47 -11.09
N SER A 29 21.99 -8.66 -11.89
CA SER A 29 21.43 -7.37 -11.47
C SER A 29 20.39 -7.54 -10.35
N MET A 30 20.34 -6.61 -9.39
CA MET A 30 19.27 -6.61 -8.37
C MET A 30 17.90 -6.27 -8.95
N ILE A 31 17.87 -5.50 -10.03
CA ILE A 31 16.65 -5.10 -10.72
C ILE A 31 16.51 -5.93 -11.99
N ASP A 32 15.61 -6.90 -11.95
CA ASP A 32 15.29 -7.76 -13.08
C ASP A 32 14.14 -7.19 -13.91
N ARG A 33 14.09 -7.52 -15.21
CA ARG A 33 12.96 -7.15 -16.10
C ARG A 33 11.57 -7.55 -15.54
N PRO A 34 11.35 -8.78 -15.04
CA PRO A 34 10.09 -9.14 -14.40
C PRO A 34 9.74 -8.25 -13.20
N LEU A 35 10.74 -7.85 -12.40
CA LEU A 35 10.52 -6.92 -11.28
C LEU A 35 10.03 -5.56 -11.78
N ILE A 36 10.68 -5.01 -12.83
CA ILE A 36 10.26 -3.74 -13.44
C ILE A 36 8.83 -3.82 -13.97
N ILE A 37 8.47 -4.89 -14.67
CA ILE A 37 7.11 -5.08 -15.21
C ILE A 37 6.09 -5.13 -14.08
N HIS A 38 6.41 -5.81 -12.98
CA HIS A 38 5.53 -5.86 -11.80
C HIS A 38 5.34 -4.47 -11.19
N ILE A 39 6.43 -3.72 -11.01
CA ILE A 39 6.39 -2.34 -10.48
C ILE A 39 5.52 -1.44 -11.37
N ILE A 40 5.71 -1.48 -12.69
CA ILE A 40 4.95 -0.67 -13.64
C ILE A 40 3.46 -1.08 -13.62
N THR A 41 3.17 -2.38 -13.58
CA THR A 41 1.78 -2.87 -13.55
C THR A 41 1.07 -2.42 -12.27
N SER A 42 1.69 -2.61 -11.11
CA SER A 42 1.14 -2.13 -9.84
C SER A 42 0.97 -0.60 -9.84
N ALA A 43 1.99 0.16 -10.23
CA ALA A 43 1.92 1.61 -10.29
C ALA A 43 0.79 2.09 -11.21
N THR A 44 0.61 1.44 -12.36
CA THR A 44 -0.49 1.76 -13.29
C THR A 44 -1.84 1.53 -12.64
N ILE A 45 -2.04 0.41 -11.94
CA ILE A 45 -3.30 0.12 -11.23
C ILE A 45 -3.58 1.16 -10.14
N ILE A 46 -2.57 1.52 -9.35
CA ILE A 46 -2.71 2.51 -8.27
C ILE A 46 -3.06 3.88 -8.86
N VAL A 47 -2.35 4.34 -9.88
CA VAL A 47 -2.58 5.64 -10.52
C VAL A 47 -3.94 5.69 -11.19
N VAL A 48 -4.31 4.67 -11.97
CA VAL A 48 -5.62 4.63 -12.65
C VAL A 48 -6.76 4.53 -11.63
N GLY A 49 -6.62 3.71 -10.60
CA GLY A 49 -7.63 3.55 -9.55
C GLY A 49 -7.84 4.84 -8.75
N THR A 50 -6.76 5.49 -8.33
CA THR A 50 -6.84 6.76 -7.59
C THR A 50 -7.38 7.91 -8.45
N LEU A 51 -6.97 8.02 -9.72
CA LEU A 51 -7.53 9.00 -10.65
C LEU A 51 -9.01 8.76 -10.92
N CYS A 52 -9.44 7.51 -11.03
CA CYS A 52 -10.85 7.16 -11.23
C CYS A 52 -11.71 7.62 -10.04
N VAL A 53 -11.25 7.36 -8.81
CA VAL A 53 -11.93 7.84 -7.60
C VAL A 53 -11.92 9.36 -7.51
N PHE A 54 -10.79 10.01 -7.81
CA PHE A 54 -10.72 11.47 -7.82
C PHE A 54 -11.70 12.09 -8.83
N TYR A 55 -11.78 11.53 -10.04
CA TYR A 55 -12.70 12.00 -11.07
C TYR A 55 -14.18 11.76 -10.70
N SER A 56 -14.47 10.63 -10.05
CA SER A 56 -15.82 10.30 -9.58
C SER A 56 -16.30 11.24 -8.48
N GLU A 57 -15.43 11.62 -7.55
CA GLU A 57 -15.77 12.54 -6.45
C GLU A 57 -15.81 14.00 -6.92
N MET A 58 -14.99 14.37 -7.90
CA MET A 58 -14.97 15.71 -8.50
C MET A 58 -16.14 15.95 -9.49
N SER A 59 -17.37 15.58 -9.12
CA SER A 59 -18.55 15.77 -9.96
C SER A 59 -18.99 17.25 -10.07
N ASP A 60 -18.64 18.08 -9.08
CA ASP A 60 -19.05 19.50 -9.01
C ASP A 60 -18.01 20.47 -9.61
N GLY A 61 -16.91 19.94 -10.18
CA GLY A 61 -15.83 20.74 -10.78
C GLY A 61 -15.01 21.59 -9.80
N LYS A 62 -15.25 21.43 -8.49
CA LYS A 62 -14.50 22.08 -7.40
C LYS A 62 -13.80 21.00 -6.59
N VAL A 63 -12.54 21.24 -6.24
CA VAL A 63 -11.77 20.35 -5.36
C VAL A 63 -12.16 20.69 -3.92
N THR A 64 -12.94 19.81 -3.30
CA THR A 64 -13.34 19.91 -1.89
C THR A 64 -12.32 19.17 -1.02
N PRO A 65 -12.08 19.57 0.24
CA PRO A 65 -11.23 18.82 1.17
C PRO A 65 -11.69 17.37 1.39
N ARG A 66 -12.98 17.09 1.19
CA ARG A 66 -13.54 15.73 1.15
C ARG A 66 -12.97 14.90 0.00
N ASP A 67 -12.86 15.46 -1.21
CA ASP A 67 -12.41 14.76 -2.42
C ASP A 67 -10.93 14.38 -2.30
N THR A 68 -10.11 15.29 -1.76
CA THR A 68 -8.71 15.05 -1.46
C THR A 68 -8.55 13.98 -0.38
N THR A 69 -9.39 13.98 0.66
CA THR A 69 -9.33 12.96 1.72
C THR A 69 -9.73 11.58 1.21
N MET A 70 -10.76 11.49 0.37
CA MET A 70 -11.20 10.23 -0.23
C MET A 70 -10.17 9.67 -1.20
N THR A 71 -9.58 10.53 -2.03
CA THR A 71 -8.50 10.15 -2.95
C THR A 71 -7.24 9.71 -2.19
N PHE A 72 -6.85 10.46 -1.14
CA PHE A 72 -5.72 10.10 -0.28
C PHE A 72 -5.95 8.76 0.43
N THR A 73 -7.15 8.53 0.95
CA THR A 73 -7.52 7.27 1.59
C THR A 73 -7.47 6.11 0.60
N CYS A 74 -8.02 6.30 -0.61
CA CYS A 74 -7.96 5.32 -1.68
C CYS A 74 -6.50 4.98 -2.06
N PHE A 75 -5.64 6.00 -2.19
CA PHE A 75 -4.21 5.82 -2.45
C PHE A 75 -3.53 4.98 -1.37
N VAL A 76 -3.77 5.28 -0.09
CA VAL A 76 -3.18 4.53 1.04
C VAL A 76 -3.65 3.07 1.06
N PHE A 77 -4.92 2.80 0.75
CA PHE A 77 -5.41 1.43 0.61
C PHE A 77 -4.73 0.70 -0.55
N PHE A 78 -4.60 1.34 -1.70
CA PHE A 78 -3.90 0.78 -2.85
C PHE A 78 -2.43 0.46 -2.54
N ASP A 79 -1.74 1.33 -1.83
CA ASP A 79 -0.37 1.08 -1.35
C ASP A 79 -0.30 -0.14 -0.41
N MET A 80 -1.27 -0.31 0.49
CA MET A 80 -1.33 -1.51 1.35
C MET A 80 -1.55 -2.79 0.55
N PHE A 81 -2.40 -2.77 -0.48
CA PHE A 81 -2.56 -3.90 -1.41
C PHE A 81 -1.31 -4.17 -2.23
N ASN A 82 -0.60 -3.12 -2.64
CA ASN A 82 0.67 -3.26 -3.34
C ASN A 82 1.75 -3.87 -2.42
N ALA A 83 1.83 -3.43 -1.16
CA ALA A 83 2.74 -4.02 -0.17
C ALA A 83 2.44 -5.52 0.06
N LEU A 84 1.15 -5.90 0.10
CA LEU A 84 0.74 -7.31 0.12
C LEU A 84 1.21 -8.09 -1.12
N SER A 85 1.15 -7.48 -2.29
CA SER A 85 1.56 -8.09 -3.56
C SER A 85 3.09 -8.25 -3.65
N CYS A 86 3.85 -7.27 -3.14
CA CYS A 86 5.31 -7.32 -3.05
C CYS A 86 5.84 -8.39 -2.08
N ARG A 87 5.02 -8.81 -1.11
CA ARG A 87 5.41 -9.79 -0.08
C ARG A 87 5.77 -11.16 -0.65
N SER A 88 5.18 -11.56 -1.78
CA SER A 88 5.54 -12.81 -2.44
C SER A 88 5.54 -12.68 -3.95
N GLN A 89 6.71 -12.89 -4.56
CA GLN A 89 6.88 -12.83 -6.01
C GLN A 89 6.52 -14.14 -6.71
N THR A 90 6.36 -15.25 -5.98
CA THR A 90 6.25 -16.60 -6.55
C THR A 90 5.10 -17.43 -5.99
N LYS A 91 4.53 -17.05 -4.84
CA LYS A 91 3.45 -17.82 -4.18
C LYS A 91 2.22 -16.95 -4.05
N PHE A 92 1.04 -17.54 -4.19
CA PHE A 92 -0.21 -16.79 -4.01
C PHE A 92 -0.32 -16.32 -2.56
N ILE A 93 -0.97 -15.17 -2.34
CA ILE A 93 -1.15 -14.55 -1.01
C ILE A 93 -1.81 -15.52 -0.01
N PHE A 94 -2.68 -16.42 -0.50
CA PHE A 94 -3.32 -17.47 0.29
C PHE A 94 -2.37 -18.60 0.72
N GLU A 95 -1.31 -18.85 -0.03
CA GLU A 95 -0.35 -19.93 0.20
C GLU A 95 0.76 -19.49 1.18
N VAL A 96 1.06 -18.19 1.22
CA VAL A 96 2.02 -17.58 2.16
C VAL A 96 1.38 -17.29 3.53
N GLY A 97 0.05 -17.15 3.59
CA GLY A 97 -0.71 -16.86 4.80
C GLY A 97 -0.65 -15.39 5.21
N LEU A 98 -1.82 -14.74 5.27
CA LEU A 98 -1.96 -13.33 5.68
C LEU A 98 -1.45 -13.06 7.10
N PHE A 99 -1.48 -14.07 7.99
CA PHE A 99 -1.04 -13.96 9.38
C PHE A 99 0.35 -14.57 9.66
N SER A 100 1.05 -15.02 8.62
CA SER A 100 2.36 -15.67 8.78
C SER A 100 3.42 -14.69 9.35
N ASN A 101 3.37 -13.41 8.96
CA ASN A 101 4.22 -12.36 9.49
C ASN A 101 3.42 -11.40 10.40
N ARG A 102 3.56 -11.58 11.72
CA ARG A 102 2.90 -10.72 12.73
C ARG A 102 3.35 -9.26 12.64
N PHE A 103 4.60 -9.01 12.26
CA PHE A 103 5.11 -7.64 12.11
C PHE A 103 4.50 -6.93 10.90
N PHE A 104 4.27 -7.65 9.80
CA PHE A 104 3.54 -7.11 8.65
C PHE A 104 2.11 -6.73 9.03
N VAL A 105 1.39 -7.60 9.76
CA VAL A 105 0.04 -7.30 10.24
C VAL A 105 0.03 -6.09 11.17
N VAL A 106 1.01 -5.97 12.07
CA VAL A 106 1.17 -4.80 12.94
C VAL A 106 1.46 -3.53 12.13
N ALA A 107 2.32 -3.61 11.11
CA ALA A 107 2.64 -2.48 10.24
C ALA A 107 1.42 -1.99 9.44
N VAL A 108 0.62 -2.92 8.90
CA VAL A 108 -0.65 -2.65 8.21
C VAL A 108 -1.65 -2.03 9.19
N PHE A 109 -1.79 -2.60 10.39
CA PHE A 109 -2.70 -2.09 11.42
C PHE A 109 -2.31 -0.68 11.90
N LEU A 110 -1.03 -0.44 12.16
CA LEU A 110 -0.52 0.90 12.50
C LEU A 110 -0.71 1.89 11.35
N SER A 111 -0.60 1.46 10.09
CA SER A 111 -0.86 2.30 8.93
C SER A 111 -2.34 2.70 8.84
N ILE A 112 -3.26 1.78 9.12
CA ILE A 112 -4.70 2.08 9.22
C ILE A 112 -4.98 3.04 10.37
N LEU A 113 -4.41 2.79 11.55
CA LEU A 113 -4.58 3.68 12.70
C LEU A 113 -4.03 5.08 12.42
N GLY A 114 -2.87 5.18 11.75
CA GLY A 114 -2.30 6.45 11.31
C GLY A 114 -3.22 7.16 10.32
N GLN A 115 -3.79 6.43 9.35
CA GLN A 115 -4.76 6.99 8.41
C GLN A 115 -6.00 7.53 9.12
N LEU A 116 -6.56 6.77 10.06
CA LEU A 116 -7.69 7.22 10.87
C LEU A 116 -7.33 8.44 11.73
N ALA A 117 -6.13 8.45 12.32
CA ALA A 117 -5.64 9.59 13.10
C ALA A 117 -5.54 10.86 12.25
N VAL A 118 -5.04 10.77 11.01
CA VAL A 118 -4.98 11.90 10.06
C VAL A 118 -6.37 12.40 9.65
N ILE A 119 -7.34 11.50 9.53
CA ILE A 119 -8.71 11.86 9.12
C ILE A 119 -9.54 12.44 10.27
N TYR A 120 -9.32 12.01 11.53
CA TYR A 120 -10.20 12.37 12.65
C TYR A 120 -9.57 13.29 13.71
N LEU A 121 -8.24 13.49 13.73
CA LEU A 121 -7.62 14.40 14.71
C LEU A 121 -7.57 15.84 14.17
N PRO A 122 -8.17 16.83 14.86
CA PRO A 122 -8.18 18.24 14.45
C PRO A 122 -6.81 18.86 14.12
N PRO A 123 -5.71 18.61 14.88
CA PRO A 123 -4.41 19.20 14.54
C PRO A 123 -3.82 18.59 13.25
N LEU A 124 -4.10 17.32 12.96
CA LEU A 124 -3.63 16.68 11.73
C LEU A 124 -4.48 17.07 10.54
N GLN A 125 -5.79 17.24 10.70
CA GLN A 125 -6.68 17.75 9.65
C GLN A 125 -6.24 19.12 9.12
N TYR A 126 -5.76 20.01 10.01
CA TYR A 126 -5.26 21.32 9.61
C TYR A 126 -3.97 21.23 8.76
N VAL A 127 -3.05 20.32 9.12
CA VAL A 127 -1.77 20.14 8.42
C VAL A 127 -1.94 19.41 7.09
N PHE A 128 -2.77 18.36 7.07
CA PHE A 128 -2.98 17.51 5.90
C PHE A 128 -4.17 17.95 5.02
N GLN A 129 -4.88 19.00 5.42
CA GLN A 129 -6.08 19.51 4.76
C GLN A 129 -7.12 18.42 4.49
N THR A 130 -7.34 17.55 5.49
CA THR A 130 -8.29 16.45 5.43
C THR A 130 -9.59 16.81 6.13
N GLU A 131 -10.70 16.27 5.65
CA GLU A 131 -12.01 16.34 6.29
C GLU A 131 -12.46 14.97 6.78
N ALA A 132 -13.20 14.94 7.89
CA ALA A 132 -13.71 13.69 8.43
C ALA A 132 -14.70 13.05 7.45
N LEU A 133 -14.42 11.82 7.01
CA LEU A 133 -15.39 11.04 6.25
C LEU A 133 -16.48 10.54 7.22
N SER A 134 -17.71 11.03 7.02
CA SER A 134 -18.90 10.50 7.69
C SER A 134 -19.39 9.25 6.95
N ALA A 135 -19.74 8.20 7.70
CA ALA A 135 -20.34 6.98 7.15
C ALA A 135 -21.80 7.17 6.69
N ALA A 136 -22.42 8.30 7.05
CA ALA A 136 -23.72 8.70 6.54
C ALA A 136 -23.50 9.48 5.23
N GLY A 137 -23.93 8.88 4.12
CA GLY A 137 -23.85 9.50 2.80
C GLY A 137 -24.62 10.82 2.72
N LYS A 138 -24.01 11.73 1.93
CA LYS A 138 -24.39 13.14 1.71
C LYS A 138 -24.19 14.07 2.90
#